data_AF-A0A9N8EMJ5-F1
#
_entry.id   AF-A0A9N8EMJ5-F1
#
_cell.length_a   1.000
_cell.length_b   1.000
_cell.length_c   1.000
_cell.angle_alpha   90.00
_cell.angle_beta   90.00
_cell.angle_gamma   90.00
#
_symmetry.space_group_name_H-M   'P 1'
#
loop_
_entity.id
_entity.type
_entity.pdbx_description
1 polymer ?
#
loop_
_entity_poly.entity_id
_entity_poly.type
_entity_poly.pdbx_seq_one_letter_code
_entity_poly.pdbx_strand_id
1 'polypeptide(L)'
;MEAKAQTWKERCIQEFDLRPLPLSWNEKVVEQTEEASERYYLLRKKGFARKAEVEDREESDLDDSDDEGTLEGLLEGLLEELRDKLEDMSTNIFGEDAPWKWQTSLSAKDLTWDAYSSSDRLMTGTFQGLVWSPYAIPRAVSLEHYYYRRPSMRTMSFRVEWSYKLLNFEADGVMQLFEAERKWTVICANGYDNERLRLDCIVDRNLTRATIRLLKSFLCGAKSNKTDLFFKDAICSDFDFILLVFASMGTIDFESIKCIWMGYQWPPSSRNQDDLCNKMIKEKAIETKEEFENLECVSWLEYRIRKITKNLRPTDKFYHDPTNEDAPGYDPELDFSDETRKQLMDQEEKRLIDQLMVSREFSSEDEEKDARAKLEEYFSTCDQLSQKVRFASILRDTFAPGTKRRAAEQMSSSNKHAKRSEDVSSKRT
;
A
#
# COMPACT_ATOMS: atom_id res chain seq x y z
N MET A 1 49.47 15.47 14.50
CA MET A 1 48.04 15.84 14.38
C MET A 1 47.26 14.55 14.36
N GLU A 2 46.58 14.21 15.45
CA GLU A 2 45.70 13.04 15.49
C GLU A 2 44.49 13.34 14.60
N ALA A 3 44.25 12.49 13.60
CA ALA A 3 43.05 12.59 12.79
C ALA A 3 41.84 12.38 13.72
N LYS A 4 40.95 13.38 13.80
CA LYS A 4 39.70 13.22 14.55
C LYS A 4 38.95 12.02 13.99
N ALA A 5 38.48 11.14 14.88
CA ALA A 5 37.63 10.03 14.49
C ALA A 5 36.40 10.57 13.76
N GLN A 6 36.15 10.05 12.56
CA GLN A 6 35.01 10.43 11.73
C GLN A 6 33.69 10.00 12.40
N THR A 7 32.72 10.90 12.40
CA THR A 7 31.37 10.64 12.94
C THR A 7 30.58 9.64 12.09
N TRP A 8 29.56 9.00 12.66
CA TRP A 8 28.71 8.08 11.89
C TRP A 8 27.92 8.78 10.79
N LYS A 9 27.52 10.03 11.06
CA LYS A 9 26.88 10.89 10.06
C LYS A 9 27.78 11.15 8.86
N GLU A 10 29.05 11.49 9.09
CA GLU A 10 30.03 11.68 8.02
C GLU A 10 30.29 10.39 7.24
N ARG A 11 30.28 9.22 7.91
CA ARG A 11 30.38 7.92 7.23
C ARG A 11 29.17 7.65 6.34
N CYS A 12 27.95 7.93 6.81
CA CYS A 12 26.75 7.81 5.99
C CYS A 12 26.82 8.67 4.74
N ILE A 13 27.31 9.92 4.88
CA ILE A 13 27.51 10.85 3.76
C ILE A 13 28.46 10.27 2.73
N GLN A 14 29.63 9.79 3.17
CA GLN A 14 30.66 9.31 2.26
C GLN A 14 30.32 7.96 1.61
N GLU A 15 29.83 6.99 2.38
CA GLU A 15 29.62 5.62 1.88
C GLU A 15 28.37 5.49 1.02
N PHE A 16 27.31 6.25 1.31
CA PHE A 16 26.05 6.15 0.60
C PHE A 16 25.76 7.33 -0.34
N ASP A 17 26.78 8.17 -0.60
CA ASP A 17 26.67 9.37 -1.43
C ASP A 17 25.53 10.31 -0.96
N LEU A 18 25.35 10.43 0.36
CA LEU A 18 24.25 11.24 0.92
C LEU A 18 24.62 12.70 0.97
N ARG A 19 23.64 13.56 0.69
CA ARG A 19 23.86 15.00 0.75
C ARG A 19 23.87 15.51 2.18
N PRO A 20 24.72 16.50 2.48
CA PRO A 20 24.58 17.27 3.70
C PRO A 20 23.26 18.03 3.67
N LEU A 21 22.69 18.25 4.85
CA LEU A 21 21.49 19.07 5.01
C LEU A 21 21.76 20.50 4.50
N PRO A 22 20.86 21.09 3.69
CA PRO A 22 20.96 22.50 3.35
C PRO A 22 21.02 23.36 4.62
N LEU A 23 21.88 24.37 4.65
CA LEU A 23 22.05 25.22 5.84
C LEU A 23 20.72 25.87 6.28
N SER A 24 19.87 26.24 5.32
CA SER A 24 18.54 26.81 5.56
C SER A 24 17.54 25.84 6.23
N TRP A 25 17.90 24.56 6.36
CA TRP A 25 17.08 23.51 6.95
C TRP A 25 17.51 23.14 8.38
N ASN A 26 18.70 23.52 8.81
CA ASN A 26 19.28 23.08 10.09
C ASN A 26 18.35 23.35 11.30
N GLU A 27 17.66 24.49 11.32
CA GLU A 27 16.71 24.80 12.41
C GLU A 27 15.37 24.07 12.29
N LYS A 28 15.04 23.54 11.10
CA LYS A 28 13.76 22.92 10.74
C LYS A 28 13.80 21.40 10.78
N VAL A 29 14.99 20.80 10.81
CA VAL A 29 15.22 19.36 10.84
C VAL A 29 15.53 18.91 12.27
N VAL A 30 14.98 17.76 12.67
CA VAL A 30 15.22 17.18 14.00
C VAL A 30 16.73 16.95 14.19
N GLU A 31 17.23 17.33 15.37
CA GLU A 31 18.62 17.09 15.75
C GLU A 31 18.90 15.59 15.82
N GLN A 32 20.09 15.19 15.40
CA GLN A 32 20.42 13.78 15.19
C GLN A 32 21.44 13.31 16.21
N THR A 33 21.18 12.16 16.82
CA THR A 33 22.15 11.51 17.70
C THR A 33 23.16 10.68 16.91
N GLU A 34 24.38 10.56 17.42
CA GLU A 34 25.38 9.67 16.83
C GLU A 34 24.91 8.22 16.88
N GLU A 35 24.23 7.79 17.96
CA GLU A 35 23.72 6.42 18.05
C GLU A 35 22.62 6.13 17.01
N ALA A 36 21.75 7.10 16.70
CA ALA A 36 20.75 6.92 15.63
C ALA A 36 21.40 6.87 14.25
N SER A 37 22.44 7.67 14.03
CA SER A 37 23.23 7.65 12.78
C SER A 37 23.96 6.31 12.61
N GLU A 38 24.50 5.73 13.68
CA GLU A 38 25.08 4.39 13.67
C GLU A 38 24.04 3.33 13.31
N ARG A 39 22.87 3.33 13.96
CA ARG A 39 21.79 2.37 13.65
C ARG A 39 21.35 2.46 12.20
N TYR A 40 21.20 3.69 11.70
CA TYR A 40 20.85 3.96 10.32
C TYR A 40 21.90 3.42 9.35
N TYR A 41 23.19 3.73 9.61
CA TYR A 41 24.31 3.23 8.83
C TYR A 41 24.34 1.71 8.76
N LEU A 42 24.24 1.04 9.92
CA LEU A 42 24.32 -0.42 10.00
C LEU A 42 23.18 -1.11 9.25
N LEU A 43 21.94 -0.63 9.41
CA LEU A 43 20.80 -1.20 8.68
C LEU A 43 20.94 -0.97 7.17
N ARG A 44 21.35 0.23 6.78
CA ARG A 44 21.52 0.60 5.38
C ARG A 44 22.62 -0.23 4.71
N LYS A 45 23.78 -0.36 5.36
CA LYS A 45 24.89 -1.22 4.92
C LYS A 45 24.46 -2.67 4.78
N LYS A 46 23.67 -3.21 5.72
CA LYS A 46 23.11 -4.57 5.62
C LYS A 46 22.18 -4.73 4.41
N GLY A 47 21.40 -3.70 4.09
CA GLY A 47 20.58 -3.66 2.87
C GLY A 47 21.42 -3.73 1.59
N PHE A 48 22.53 -3.00 1.54
CA PHE A 48 23.47 -3.01 0.40
C PHE A 48 24.31 -4.29 0.31
N ALA A 49 24.76 -4.85 1.43
CA ALA A 49 25.56 -6.08 1.44
C ALA A 49 24.78 -7.28 0.88
N ARG A 50 23.47 -7.36 1.15
CA ARG A 50 22.61 -8.36 0.51
C ARG A 50 22.50 -8.19 -1.00
N LYS A 51 22.66 -6.97 -1.53
CA LYS A 51 22.66 -6.72 -2.97
C LYS A 51 23.97 -7.23 -3.58
N ALA A 52 25.11 -6.89 -2.97
CA ALA A 52 26.43 -7.33 -3.41
C ALA A 52 26.62 -8.85 -3.32
N GLU A 53 26.10 -9.52 -2.27
CA GLU A 53 26.15 -10.98 -2.15
C GLU A 53 25.34 -11.73 -3.23
N VAL A 54 24.34 -11.07 -3.83
CA VAL A 54 23.59 -11.59 -4.99
C VAL A 54 24.40 -11.37 -6.26
N GLU A 55 24.94 -10.16 -6.47
CA GLU A 55 25.79 -9.81 -7.62
C GLU A 55 27.07 -10.69 -7.69
N ASP A 56 27.74 -10.98 -6.56
CA ASP A 56 28.94 -11.84 -6.52
C ASP A 56 28.63 -13.33 -6.82
N ARG A 57 27.38 -13.78 -6.61
CA ARG A 57 26.95 -15.15 -6.93
C ARG A 57 26.71 -15.35 -8.42
N GLU A 58 26.31 -14.30 -9.12
CA GLU A 58 26.11 -14.33 -10.57
C GLU A 58 27.44 -14.43 -11.34
N GLU A 59 28.54 -13.94 -10.77
CA GLU A 59 29.87 -14.06 -11.40
C GLU A 59 30.60 -15.38 -11.10
N SER A 60 30.24 -16.13 -10.04
CA SER A 60 31.06 -17.27 -9.58
C SER A 60 30.64 -18.66 -10.06
N ASP A 61 29.40 -18.86 -10.52
CA ASP A 61 28.87 -20.19 -10.87
C ASP A 61 28.02 -20.21 -12.16
N LEU A 62 28.38 -19.44 -13.18
CA LEU A 62 27.91 -19.71 -14.54
C LEU A 62 28.67 -20.92 -15.12
N ASP A 63 28.40 -22.09 -14.55
CA ASP A 63 28.42 -23.33 -15.33
C ASP A 63 27.23 -23.21 -16.29
N ASP A 64 27.47 -23.37 -17.60
CA ASP A 64 26.51 -23.20 -18.71
C ASP A 64 25.37 -24.25 -18.69
N SER A 65 24.81 -24.58 -17.52
CA SER A 65 23.55 -25.29 -17.42
C SER A 65 22.41 -24.28 -17.53
N ASP A 66 21.67 -24.36 -18.63
CA ASP A 66 20.43 -23.63 -18.94
C ASP A 66 19.34 -23.80 -17.86
N ASP A 67 19.56 -23.32 -16.64
CA ASP A 67 18.59 -23.37 -15.52
C ASP A 67 17.74 -22.08 -15.44
N GLU A 68 17.59 -21.41 -16.59
CA GLU A 68 16.64 -20.32 -16.89
C GLU A 68 15.17 -20.72 -16.61
N GLY A 69 14.91 -22.00 -16.30
CA GLY A 69 13.60 -22.55 -15.99
C GLY A 69 13.22 -22.60 -14.50
N THR A 70 14.10 -22.21 -13.57
CA THR A 70 13.75 -22.23 -12.14
C THR A 70 12.93 -20.99 -11.77
N LEU A 71 11.86 -21.21 -11.00
CA LEU A 71 10.96 -20.17 -10.50
C LEU A 71 11.69 -19.06 -9.71
N GLU A 72 12.77 -19.44 -9.01
CA GLU A 72 13.62 -18.51 -8.27
C GLU A 72 14.41 -17.60 -9.21
N GLY A 73 15.00 -18.13 -10.29
CA GLY A 73 15.67 -17.33 -11.32
C GLY A 73 14.73 -16.36 -12.03
N LEU A 74 13.51 -16.80 -12.39
CA LEU A 74 12.49 -15.94 -12.98
C LEU A 74 12.06 -14.80 -12.05
N LEU A 75 11.97 -15.07 -10.74
CA LEU A 75 11.64 -14.04 -9.75
C LEU A 75 12.77 -13.03 -9.58
N GLU A 76 14.02 -13.49 -9.48
CA GLU A 76 15.17 -12.60 -9.31
C GLU A 76 15.29 -11.67 -10.53
N GLY A 77 15.15 -12.22 -11.75
CA GLY A 77 15.12 -11.44 -12.99
C GLY A 77 13.96 -10.43 -13.05
N LEU A 78 12.76 -10.81 -12.58
CA LEU A 78 11.65 -9.86 -12.46
C LEU A 78 11.97 -8.74 -11.45
N LEU A 79 12.54 -9.07 -10.30
CA LEU A 79 12.91 -8.08 -9.29
C LEU A 79 14.00 -7.14 -9.79
N GLU A 80 14.94 -7.63 -10.59
CA GLU A 80 15.96 -6.84 -11.28
C GLU A 80 15.32 -5.88 -12.29
N GLU A 81 14.47 -6.38 -13.20
CA GLU A 81 13.74 -5.54 -14.15
C GLU A 81 12.92 -4.44 -13.45
N LEU A 82 12.28 -4.78 -12.32
CA LEU A 82 11.55 -3.81 -11.52
C LEU A 82 12.48 -2.78 -10.86
N ARG A 83 13.68 -3.16 -10.44
CA ARG A 83 14.69 -2.23 -9.88
C ARG A 83 15.18 -1.27 -10.96
N ASP A 84 15.49 -1.77 -12.15
CA ASP A 84 15.96 -0.96 -13.28
C ASP A 84 14.92 0.07 -13.71
N LYS A 85 13.67 -0.37 -13.89
CA LYS A 85 12.57 0.56 -14.23
C LYS A 85 12.34 1.61 -13.15
N LEU A 86 12.55 1.27 -11.88
CA LEU A 86 12.43 2.22 -10.77
C LEU A 86 13.60 3.21 -10.76
N GLU A 87 14.81 2.77 -11.10
CA GLU A 87 15.97 3.64 -11.28
C GLU A 87 15.77 4.60 -12.47
N ASP A 88 15.27 4.11 -13.60
CA ASP A 88 14.90 4.92 -14.76
C ASP A 88 13.84 5.96 -14.41
N MET A 89 12.77 5.54 -13.74
CA MET A 89 11.70 6.44 -13.32
C MET A 89 12.22 7.52 -12.34
N SER A 90 13.06 7.13 -11.39
CA SER A 90 13.73 8.07 -10.48
C SER A 90 14.58 9.08 -11.28
N THR A 91 15.42 8.60 -12.19
CA THR A 91 16.29 9.43 -13.02
C THR A 91 15.48 10.39 -13.90
N ASN A 92 14.36 9.95 -14.46
CA ASN A 92 13.47 10.80 -15.24
C ASN A 92 12.77 11.90 -14.41
N ILE A 93 12.39 11.58 -13.17
CA ILE A 93 11.70 12.53 -12.28
C ILE A 93 12.66 13.60 -11.75
N PHE A 94 13.84 13.18 -11.32
CA PHE A 94 14.78 14.08 -10.65
C PHE A 94 15.77 14.72 -11.65
N GLY A 95 16.15 13.99 -12.70
CA GLY A 95 17.27 14.28 -13.61
C GLY A 95 18.53 13.47 -13.26
N GLU A 96 19.45 13.30 -14.21
CA GLU A 96 20.74 12.60 -13.97
C GLU A 96 21.60 13.34 -12.92
N ASP A 97 21.62 14.68 -12.98
CA ASP A 97 22.39 15.54 -12.08
C ASP A 97 21.66 15.84 -10.76
N ALA A 98 20.53 15.18 -10.53
CA ALA A 98 19.60 15.63 -9.54
C ALA A 98 20.11 15.50 -8.11
N PRO A 99 19.61 16.36 -7.21
CA PRO A 99 20.03 16.32 -5.84
C PRO A 99 19.64 15.09 -5.05
N TRP A 100 18.67 14.34 -5.55
CA TRP A 100 18.15 13.19 -4.87
C TRP A 100 18.19 11.97 -5.80
N LYS A 101 18.89 10.93 -5.35
CA LYS A 101 18.78 9.59 -5.90
C LYS A 101 17.76 8.81 -5.07
N TRP A 102 16.68 8.35 -5.69
CA TRP A 102 15.68 7.56 -4.99
C TRP A 102 16.26 6.19 -4.63
N GLN A 103 16.67 6.03 -3.38
CA GLN A 103 17.31 4.81 -2.91
C GLN A 103 16.28 3.92 -2.25
N THR A 104 16.01 2.80 -2.89
CA THR A 104 15.07 1.79 -2.45
C THR A 104 15.69 0.40 -2.51
N SER A 105 15.33 -0.47 -1.57
CA SER A 105 15.58 -1.91 -1.71
C SER A 105 14.25 -2.62 -1.94
N LEU A 106 14.09 -3.27 -3.09
CA LEU A 106 12.92 -4.09 -3.42
C LEU A 106 13.24 -5.57 -3.20
N SER A 107 12.35 -6.27 -2.49
CA SER A 107 12.43 -7.71 -2.26
C SER A 107 11.04 -8.33 -2.28
N ALA A 108 10.94 -9.64 -2.50
CA ALA A 108 9.69 -10.37 -2.42
C ALA A 108 9.76 -11.50 -1.37
N LYS A 109 8.63 -11.81 -0.74
CA LYS A 109 8.46 -12.86 0.28
C LYS A 109 7.11 -13.53 0.17
N ASP A 110 6.98 -14.70 0.81
CA ASP A 110 5.74 -15.46 0.94
C ASP A 110 5.05 -15.74 -0.42
N LEU A 111 5.88 -15.96 -1.44
CA LEU A 111 5.43 -16.22 -2.78
C LEU A 111 4.88 -17.64 -2.88
N THR A 112 3.62 -17.75 -3.28
CA THR A 112 3.00 -19.03 -3.58
C THR A 112 2.40 -18.97 -4.96
N TRP A 113 2.63 -19.99 -5.78
CA TRP A 113 2.17 -20.10 -7.16
C TRP A 113 1.11 -21.19 -7.27
N ASP A 114 0.24 -21.08 -8.28
CA ASP A 114 -0.78 -22.08 -8.55
C ASP A 114 -0.15 -23.34 -9.16
N ALA A 115 0.16 -24.31 -8.32
CA ALA A 115 0.73 -25.60 -8.72
C ALA A 115 -0.20 -26.45 -9.60
N TYR A 116 -1.48 -26.06 -9.74
CA TYR A 116 -2.50 -26.82 -10.47
C TYR A 116 -2.92 -26.16 -11.78
N SER A 117 -2.45 -24.94 -12.06
CA SER A 117 -2.69 -24.27 -13.34
C SER A 117 -1.45 -24.35 -14.22
N SER A 118 -1.63 -24.63 -15.50
CA SER A 118 -0.56 -24.57 -16.51
C SER A 118 -0.12 -23.13 -16.84
N SER A 119 -0.37 -22.18 -15.94
CA SER A 119 -0.28 -20.74 -16.22
C SER A 119 0.54 -19.94 -15.21
N ASP A 120 1.36 -20.61 -14.39
CA ASP A 120 2.31 -20.00 -13.43
C ASP A 120 1.78 -18.72 -12.79
N ARG A 121 0.59 -18.83 -12.17
CA ARG A 121 -0.09 -17.67 -11.60
C ARG A 121 0.35 -17.47 -10.17
N LEU A 122 0.73 -16.24 -9.84
CA LEU A 122 0.97 -15.83 -8.46
C LEU A 122 -0.35 -15.89 -7.68
N MET A 123 -0.32 -16.57 -6.53
CA MET A 123 -1.48 -16.76 -5.63
C MET A 123 -1.33 -15.95 -4.35
N THR A 124 -0.10 -15.76 -3.88
CA THR A 124 0.17 -14.91 -2.73
C THR A 124 1.57 -14.38 -2.91
N GLY A 125 1.81 -13.12 -2.54
CA GLY A 125 3.12 -12.52 -2.59
C GLY A 125 3.17 -11.21 -1.82
N THR A 126 4.31 -10.96 -1.20
CA THR A 126 4.56 -9.72 -0.47
C THR A 126 5.80 -9.05 -1.05
N PHE A 127 5.63 -7.91 -1.70
CA PHE A 127 6.74 -7.07 -2.15
C PHE A 127 7.05 -6.04 -1.06
N GLN A 128 8.32 -5.96 -0.65
CA GLN A 128 8.78 -5.06 0.39
C GLN A 128 9.79 -4.08 -0.17
N GLY A 129 9.50 -2.80 0.05
CA GLY A 129 10.34 -1.66 -0.28
C GLY A 129 10.93 -1.02 0.97
N LEU A 130 12.10 -0.39 0.85
CA LEU A 130 12.63 0.47 1.90
C LEU A 130 13.21 1.74 1.30
N VAL A 131 12.50 2.86 1.48
CA VAL A 131 12.89 4.17 0.96
C VAL A 131 13.69 4.90 2.02
N TRP A 132 14.94 5.20 1.72
CA TRP A 132 15.84 5.91 2.62
C TRP A 132 15.70 7.43 2.52
N SER A 133 16.00 8.15 3.60
CA SER A 133 16.17 9.60 3.51
C SER A 133 17.23 9.97 2.44
N PRO A 134 16.98 11.01 1.61
CA PRO A 134 17.97 11.57 0.69
C PRO A 134 19.22 12.13 1.37
N TYR A 135 19.07 12.49 2.64
CA TYR A 135 20.07 13.20 3.43
C TYR A 135 20.61 12.24 4.48
N ALA A 136 21.74 12.60 5.10
CA ALA A 136 22.19 11.95 6.31
C ALA A 136 21.26 12.29 7.49
N ILE A 137 20.03 11.79 7.41
CA ILE A 137 18.98 11.86 8.41
C ILE A 137 18.58 10.42 8.69
N PRO A 138 18.60 10.00 9.98
CA PRO A 138 18.40 8.61 10.34
C PRO A 138 16.90 8.29 10.34
N ARG A 139 16.31 8.27 9.13
CA ARG A 139 14.90 8.02 8.83
C ARG A 139 14.75 7.23 7.54
N ALA A 140 13.79 6.32 7.53
CA ALA A 140 13.41 5.57 6.34
C ALA A 140 11.91 5.22 6.38
N VAL A 141 11.33 4.95 5.22
CA VAL A 141 9.95 4.47 5.10
C VAL A 141 10.01 3.04 4.56
N SER A 142 9.56 2.10 5.37
CA SER A 142 9.34 0.73 4.91
C SER A 142 7.97 0.65 4.25
N LEU A 143 7.91 -0.04 3.14
CA LEU A 143 6.76 -0.11 2.25
C LEU A 143 6.46 -1.59 1.97
N GLU A 144 5.17 -1.91 1.83
CA GLU A 144 4.71 -3.27 1.59
C GLU A 144 3.54 -3.28 0.62
N HIS A 145 3.64 -4.10 -0.41
CA HIS A 145 2.54 -4.46 -1.29
C HIS A 145 2.25 -5.95 -1.11
N TYR A 146 1.13 -6.22 -0.48
CA TYR A 146 0.61 -7.56 -0.27
C TYR A 146 -0.39 -7.88 -1.37
N TYR A 147 -0.16 -9.00 -2.05
CA TYR A 147 -1.07 -9.57 -3.03
C TYR A 147 -1.51 -10.95 -2.57
N TYR A 148 -2.81 -11.20 -2.67
CA TYR A 148 -3.43 -12.47 -2.35
C TYR A 148 -4.56 -12.74 -3.32
N ARG A 149 -4.54 -13.95 -3.87
CA ARG A 149 -5.58 -14.46 -4.73
C ARG A 149 -5.64 -15.96 -4.58
N ARG A 150 -6.72 -16.49 -4.00
CA ARG A 150 -6.88 -17.94 -3.84
C ARG A 150 -8.26 -18.41 -4.25
N PRO A 151 -8.36 -19.54 -4.96
CA PRO A 151 -9.62 -20.21 -5.14
C PRO A 151 -10.09 -20.68 -3.77
N SER A 152 -11.32 -20.31 -3.45
CA SER A 152 -12.20 -21.13 -2.61
C SER A 152 -12.91 -22.14 -3.51
N MET A 153 -13.52 -23.16 -2.92
CA MET A 153 -14.09 -24.31 -3.64
C MET A 153 -15.02 -23.98 -4.82
N ARG A 154 -15.60 -22.77 -4.88
CA ARG A 154 -16.47 -22.31 -5.98
C ARG A 154 -16.30 -20.83 -6.37
N THR A 155 -15.36 -20.12 -5.76
CA THR A 155 -15.21 -18.66 -5.88
C THR A 155 -13.73 -18.32 -5.78
N MET A 156 -13.31 -17.14 -6.21
CA MET A 156 -11.99 -16.60 -5.90
C MET A 156 -12.10 -15.61 -4.73
N SER A 157 -11.13 -15.61 -3.83
CA SER A 157 -10.91 -14.50 -2.90
C SER A 157 -9.70 -13.71 -3.41
N PHE A 158 -9.79 -12.39 -3.36
CA PHE A 158 -8.76 -11.49 -3.86
C PHE A 158 -8.52 -10.36 -2.86
N ARG A 159 -7.25 -10.00 -2.67
CA ARG A 159 -6.85 -8.83 -1.91
C ARG A 159 -5.53 -8.32 -2.45
N VAL A 160 -5.48 -7.02 -2.64
CA VAL A 160 -4.26 -6.25 -2.85
C VAL A 160 -4.21 -5.13 -1.83
N GLU A 161 -3.08 -4.92 -1.19
CA GLU A 161 -2.92 -3.94 -0.12
C GLU A 161 -1.56 -3.27 -0.21
N TRP A 162 -1.54 -1.94 -0.18
CA TRP A 162 -0.33 -1.14 -0.09
C TRP A 162 -0.26 -0.47 1.28
N SER A 163 0.86 -0.65 1.94
CA SER A 163 1.05 -0.33 3.35
C SER A 163 2.41 0.33 3.58
N TYR A 164 2.50 1.16 4.61
CA TYR A 164 3.76 1.78 5.02
C TYR A 164 4.00 1.72 6.52
N LYS A 165 5.28 1.83 6.89
CA LYS A 165 5.78 1.95 8.26
C LYS A 165 6.90 2.98 8.30
N LEU A 166 6.79 3.94 9.23
CA LEU A 166 7.83 4.96 9.47
C LEU A 166 8.90 4.38 10.39
N LEU A 167 10.16 4.39 9.93
CA LEU A 167 11.33 3.97 10.70
C LEU A 167 12.06 5.21 11.21
N ASN A 168 11.93 5.49 12.51
CA ASN A 168 12.53 6.65 13.15
C ASN A 168 13.64 6.19 14.09
N PHE A 169 14.87 6.18 13.60
CA PHE A 169 16.01 5.61 14.32
C PHE A 169 16.38 6.42 15.56
N GLU A 170 15.88 7.64 15.73
CA GLU A 170 16.01 8.42 16.98
C GLU A 170 15.12 7.89 18.10
N ALA A 171 13.90 7.44 17.76
CA ALA A 171 12.92 6.97 18.74
C ALA A 171 12.92 5.44 18.90
N ASP A 172 13.44 4.73 17.91
CA ASP A 172 13.33 3.28 17.80
C ASP A 172 14.62 2.63 18.32
N GLY A 173 14.51 1.84 19.39
CA GLY A 173 15.62 1.00 19.86
C GLY A 173 16.00 -0.06 18.81
N VAL A 174 17.26 -0.52 18.82
CA VAL A 174 17.83 -1.47 17.82
C VAL A 174 16.93 -2.69 17.61
N MET A 175 16.41 -3.29 18.67
CA MET A 175 15.54 -4.47 18.63
C MET A 175 14.18 -4.21 17.95
N GLN A 176 13.63 -3.00 18.03
CA GLN A 176 12.31 -2.68 17.45
C GLN A 176 12.35 -2.50 15.93
N LEU A 177 13.54 -2.25 15.36
CA LEU A 177 13.73 -2.12 13.92
C LEU A 177 13.74 -3.47 13.20
N PHE A 178 14.18 -4.54 13.89
CA PHE A 178 14.30 -5.89 13.32
C PHE A 178 13.20 -6.87 13.76
N GLU A 179 12.61 -6.72 14.95
CA GLU A 179 11.69 -7.73 15.52
C GLU A 179 10.29 -7.24 15.93
N ALA A 180 10.00 -5.94 16.12
CA ALA A 180 8.80 -5.54 16.86
C ALA A 180 7.71 -4.81 16.03
N GLU A 181 6.57 -5.49 15.86
CA GLU A 181 5.19 -5.08 16.22
C GLU A 181 4.60 -3.72 15.79
N ARG A 182 5.32 -2.84 15.10
CA ARG A 182 4.72 -1.60 14.59
C ARG A 182 3.74 -1.91 13.48
N LYS A 183 2.47 -1.66 13.76
CA LYS A 183 1.32 -1.72 12.86
C LYS A 183 1.66 -1.04 11.52
N TRP A 184 1.68 -1.83 10.45
CA TRP A 184 1.58 -1.32 9.09
C TRP A 184 0.34 -0.43 8.96
N THR A 185 0.53 0.74 8.36
CA THR A 185 -0.57 1.63 8.01
C THR A 185 -0.91 1.41 6.55
N VAL A 186 -2.11 0.89 6.31
CA VAL A 186 -2.65 0.70 4.95
C VAL A 186 -2.81 2.05 4.29
N ILE A 187 -2.09 2.31 3.20
CA ILE A 187 -2.29 3.47 2.32
C ILE A 187 -3.63 3.29 1.62
N CYS A 188 -3.74 2.17 0.90
CA CYS A 188 -4.96 1.75 0.24
C CYS A 188 -4.97 0.25 0.00
N ALA A 189 -6.15 -0.30 -0.26
CA ALA A 189 -6.35 -1.70 -0.60
C ALA A 189 -7.54 -1.85 -1.54
N ASN A 190 -7.56 -2.95 -2.29
CA ASN A 190 -8.72 -3.42 -3.02
C ASN A 190 -8.87 -4.93 -2.81
N GLY A 191 -10.09 -5.46 -2.84
CA GLY A 191 -10.30 -6.90 -2.69
C GLY A 191 -11.76 -7.30 -2.58
N TYR A 192 -12.00 -8.60 -2.69
CA TYR A 192 -13.29 -9.23 -2.47
C TYR A 192 -13.08 -10.59 -1.82
N ASP A 193 -13.94 -10.95 -0.87
CA ASP A 193 -13.87 -12.27 -0.23
C ASP A 193 -14.46 -13.35 -1.14
N ASN A 194 -15.36 -12.97 -2.06
CA ASN A 194 -16.12 -13.90 -2.89
C ASN A 194 -16.33 -13.35 -4.31
N GLU A 195 -15.67 -13.98 -5.29
CA GLU A 195 -15.77 -13.64 -6.72
C GLU A 195 -17.16 -13.80 -7.33
N ARG A 196 -18.12 -14.43 -6.65
CA ARG A 196 -19.51 -14.42 -7.13
C ARG A 196 -20.24 -13.14 -6.78
N LEU A 197 -19.84 -12.50 -5.69
CA LEU A 197 -20.40 -11.23 -5.27
C LEU A 197 -19.68 -10.05 -5.95
N ARG A 198 -18.39 -10.22 -6.32
CA ARG A 198 -17.52 -9.22 -6.96
C ARG A 198 -17.70 -7.77 -6.48
N LEU A 199 -18.06 -7.60 -5.21
CA LEU A 199 -18.14 -6.30 -4.57
C LEU A 199 -16.70 -5.90 -4.21
N ASP A 200 -16.00 -5.28 -5.15
CA ASP A 200 -14.67 -4.72 -4.89
C ASP A 200 -14.75 -3.74 -3.72
N CYS A 201 -14.06 -4.09 -2.64
CA CYS A 201 -13.98 -3.29 -1.43
C CYS A 201 -12.74 -2.40 -1.51
N ILE A 202 -12.89 -1.19 -2.06
CA ILE A 202 -11.84 -0.18 -2.02
C ILE A 202 -11.71 0.38 -0.61
N VAL A 203 -10.49 0.34 -0.08
CA VAL A 203 -10.10 1.07 1.13
C VAL A 203 -9.09 2.13 0.71
N ASP A 204 -9.45 3.41 0.75
CA ASP A 204 -8.57 4.52 0.32
C ASP A 204 -8.43 5.64 1.36
N ARG A 205 -8.91 5.42 2.60
CA ARG A 205 -8.95 6.43 3.68
C ARG A 205 -7.60 7.12 3.98
N ASN A 206 -6.49 6.44 3.73
CA ASN A 206 -5.14 6.97 3.94
C ASN A 206 -4.44 7.36 2.63
N LEU A 207 -5.06 7.16 1.48
CA LEU A 207 -4.59 7.67 0.19
C LEU A 207 -5.00 9.14 0.09
N THR A 208 -4.27 10.00 0.80
CA THR A 208 -4.59 11.43 0.92
C THR A 208 -3.34 12.30 0.74
N ARG A 209 -3.54 13.58 0.40
CA ARG A 209 -2.43 14.57 0.42
C ARG A 209 -1.76 14.69 1.78
N ALA A 210 -2.49 14.47 2.87
CA ALA A 210 -1.92 14.55 4.21
C ALA A 210 -0.91 13.42 4.46
N THR A 211 -1.22 12.21 3.98
CA THR A 211 -0.30 11.07 4.01
C THR A 211 0.92 11.31 3.14
N ILE A 212 0.74 11.82 1.91
CA ILE A 212 1.86 12.16 1.02
C ILE A 212 2.81 13.16 1.70
N ARG A 213 2.26 14.23 2.27
CA ARG A 213 3.05 15.23 3.02
C ARG A 213 3.73 14.64 4.24
N LEU A 214 3.04 13.78 4.99
CA LEU A 214 3.62 13.08 6.12
C LEU A 214 4.86 12.28 5.70
N LEU A 215 4.77 11.50 4.64
CA LEU A 215 5.90 10.69 4.14
C LEU A 215 7.07 11.57 3.69
N LYS A 216 6.80 12.61 2.89
CA LYS A 216 7.82 13.56 2.41
C LYS A 216 8.51 14.27 3.58
N SER A 217 7.74 14.89 4.46
CA SER A 217 8.25 15.62 5.63
C SER A 217 8.97 14.68 6.60
N PHE A 218 8.53 13.42 6.71
CA PHE A 218 9.20 12.41 7.49
C PHE A 218 10.59 12.11 6.91
N LEU A 219 10.69 11.74 5.63
CA LEU A 219 11.96 11.44 4.97
C LEU A 219 12.96 12.60 5.04
N CYS A 220 12.48 13.84 5.00
CA CYS A 220 13.32 15.04 5.12
C CYS A 220 13.62 15.49 6.54
N GLY A 221 13.24 14.72 7.56
CA GLY A 221 13.63 15.04 8.93
C GLY A 221 12.86 16.19 9.57
N ALA A 222 11.76 16.66 8.99
CA ALA A 222 11.05 17.86 9.47
C ALA A 222 10.64 17.76 10.95
N LYS A 223 10.82 18.85 11.70
CA LYS A 223 10.38 18.98 13.11
C LYS A 223 8.86 19.03 13.26
N SER A 224 8.15 19.52 12.24
CA SER A 224 6.69 19.61 12.26
C SER A 224 6.07 19.32 10.90
N ASN A 225 4.86 18.78 10.91
CA ASN A 225 4.03 18.57 9.71
C ASN A 225 3.45 19.88 9.15
N LYS A 226 3.79 21.05 9.70
CA LYS A 226 3.37 22.37 9.19
C LYS A 226 4.47 23.06 8.37
N THR A 227 5.69 22.55 8.43
CA THR A 227 6.85 23.07 7.71
C THR A 227 6.86 22.68 6.22
N ASP A 228 5.79 22.02 5.76
CA ASP A 228 5.56 21.38 4.46
C ASP A 228 5.89 22.24 3.22
N LEU A 229 5.81 23.57 3.29
CA LEU A 229 6.03 24.42 2.12
C LEU A 229 7.49 24.41 1.63
N PHE A 230 8.48 24.25 2.52
CA PHE A 230 9.90 24.28 2.11
C PHE A 230 10.36 22.98 1.44
N PHE A 231 9.75 21.85 1.80
CA PHE A 231 10.15 20.53 1.29
C PHE A 231 9.40 20.16 0.00
N LYS A 232 8.27 20.83 -0.27
CA LYS A 232 7.45 20.56 -1.46
C LYS A 232 8.19 20.88 -2.77
N ASP A 233 8.96 21.96 -2.78
CA ASP A 233 9.70 22.43 -3.96
C ASP A 233 11.11 21.81 -4.08
N ALA A 234 11.59 21.13 -3.03
CA ALA A 234 12.97 20.68 -2.94
C ALA A 234 13.20 19.23 -3.41
N ILE A 235 12.13 18.51 -3.71
CA ILE A 235 12.13 17.06 -3.84
C ILE A 235 11.58 16.67 -5.22
N CYS A 236 10.26 16.55 -5.33
CA CYS A 236 9.49 16.35 -6.56
C CYS A 236 8.02 16.71 -6.27
N SER A 237 7.17 16.66 -7.30
CA SER A 237 5.75 16.91 -7.12
C SER A 237 5.10 15.87 -6.19
N ASP A 238 3.89 16.15 -5.71
CA ASP A 238 3.14 15.17 -4.89
C ASP A 238 2.74 13.93 -5.72
N PHE A 239 2.67 14.07 -7.05
CA PHE A 239 2.36 12.99 -7.99
C PHE A 239 3.56 12.08 -8.22
N ASP A 240 4.69 12.66 -8.59
CA ASP A 240 5.91 11.89 -8.83
C ASP A 240 6.36 11.15 -7.56
N PHE A 241 6.25 11.81 -6.40
CA PHE A 241 6.58 11.19 -5.12
C PHE A 241 5.73 9.95 -4.84
N ILE A 242 4.40 10.04 -5.03
CA ILE A 242 3.53 8.90 -4.73
C ILE A 242 3.75 7.77 -5.74
N LEU A 243 4.03 8.07 -7.01
CA LEU A 243 4.42 7.05 -8.01
C LEU A 243 5.68 6.30 -7.56
N LEU A 244 6.72 7.02 -7.13
CA LEU A 244 7.95 6.41 -6.62
C LEU A 244 7.70 5.54 -5.38
N VAL A 245 6.80 5.95 -4.49
CA VAL A 245 6.37 5.12 -3.34
C VAL A 245 5.72 3.82 -3.81
N PHE A 246 4.77 3.86 -4.74
CA PHE A 246 4.12 2.65 -5.26
C PHE A 246 5.10 1.74 -6.04
N ALA A 247 5.95 2.32 -6.86
CA ALA A 247 6.97 1.59 -7.61
C ALA A 247 8.00 0.91 -6.69
N SER A 248 8.33 1.54 -5.56
CA SER A 248 9.16 0.92 -4.51
C SER A 248 8.55 -0.33 -3.88
N MET A 249 7.28 -0.62 -4.16
CA MET A 249 6.57 -1.84 -3.75
C MET A 249 6.26 -2.76 -4.95
N GLY A 250 6.93 -2.56 -6.10
CA GLY A 250 6.72 -3.35 -7.32
C GLY A 250 5.53 -2.90 -8.17
N THR A 251 4.96 -1.71 -7.94
CA THR A 251 3.87 -1.14 -8.72
C THR A 251 4.37 0.05 -9.56
N ILE A 252 5.08 -0.25 -10.65
CA ILE A 252 5.91 0.73 -11.38
C ILE A 252 5.09 1.66 -12.26
N ASP A 253 4.05 1.14 -12.89
CA ASP A 253 3.12 1.89 -13.71
C ASP A 253 1.69 1.51 -13.34
N PHE A 254 0.73 2.33 -13.73
CA PHE A 254 -0.67 1.97 -13.56
C PHE A 254 -1.10 0.86 -14.50
N GLU A 255 -0.33 0.61 -15.56
CA GLU A 255 -0.56 -0.40 -16.58
C GLU A 255 -0.35 -1.83 -16.08
N SER A 256 0.64 -2.06 -15.22
CA SER A 256 0.81 -3.30 -14.46
C SER A 256 -0.37 -3.56 -13.52
N ILE A 257 -1.06 -2.49 -13.06
CA ILE A 257 -2.32 -2.57 -12.31
C ILE A 257 -3.53 -2.73 -13.25
N LYS A 258 -3.40 -2.45 -14.56
CA LYS A 258 -4.47 -2.66 -15.54
C LYS A 258 -4.74 -4.15 -15.84
N CYS A 259 -4.08 -5.08 -15.16
CA CYS A 259 -4.56 -6.44 -15.12
C CYS A 259 -5.89 -6.51 -14.36
N ILE A 260 -6.89 -7.15 -14.96
CA ILE A 260 -8.23 -7.49 -14.40
C ILE A 260 -8.13 -8.17 -13.01
N TRP A 261 -6.92 -8.62 -12.65
CA TRP A 261 -6.55 -9.38 -11.47
C TRP A 261 -6.01 -8.54 -10.30
N MET A 262 -5.71 -7.24 -10.48
CA MET A 262 -5.15 -6.36 -9.43
C MET A 262 -6.06 -5.17 -9.07
N GLY A 263 -7.08 -4.91 -9.87
CA GLY A 263 -8.09 -3.91 -9.55
C GLY A 263 -9.08 -3.74 -10.70
N TYR A 264 -10.24 -3.15 -10.40
CA TYR A 264 -11.19 -2.86 -11.46
C TYR A 264 -10.86 -1.56 -12.18
N GLN A 265 -11.32 -1.53 -13.41
CA GLN A 265 -11.28 -0.37 -14.29
C GLN A 265 -12.69 -0.10 -14.76
N TRP A 266 -12.97 1.17 -15.06
CA TRP A 266 -14.25 1.53 -15.65
C TRP A 266 -14.01 2.51 -16.81
N PRO A 267 -14.89 2.46 -17.83
CA PRO A 267 -14.91 3.46 -18.89
C PRO A 267 -15.47 4.78 -18.36
N PRO A 268 -15.34 5.89 -19.12
CA PRO A 268 -15.97 7.13 -18.74
C PRO A 268 -17.49 6.98 -18.67
N SER A 269 -18.08 7.74 -17.77
CA SER A 269 -19.47 7.57 -17.38
C SER A 269 -20.45 8.25 -18.33
N SER A 270 -21.14 7.47 -19.17
CA SER A 270 -22.32 7.93 -19.90
C SER A 270 -23.21 6.79 -20.38
N ARG A 271 -24.52 6.97 -20.27
CA ARG A 271 -25.52 6.09 -20.90
C ARG A 271 -25.60 6.27 -22.41
N ASN A 272 -25.13 7.40 -22.94
CA ASN A 272 -25.06 7.69 -24.37
C ASN A 272 -23.62 8.03 -24.76
N GLN A 273 -22.97 7.10 -25.44
CA GLN A 273 -21.57 7.20 -25.84
C GLN A 273 -21.36 8.29 -26.91
N ASP A 274 -22.29 8.48 -27.85
CA ASP A 274 -22.18 9.52 -28.88
C ASP A 274 -22.30 10.93 -28.27
N ASP A 275 -23.22 11.14 -27.32
CA ASP A 275 -23.34 12.42 -26.62
C ASP A 275 -22.10 12.73 -25.77
N LEU A 276 -21.53 11.69 -25.13
CA LEU A 276 -20.30 11.81 -24.37
C LEU A 276 -19.13 12.20 -25.27
N CYS A 277 -18.92 11.49 -26.38
CA CYS A 277 -17.90 11.80 -27.38
C CYS A 277 -18.00 13.26 -27.84
N ASN A 278 -19.20 13.70 -28.25
CA ASN A 278 -19.44 15.08 -28.68
C ASN A 278 -19.14 16.10 -27.58
N LYS A 279 -19.46 15.78 -26.32
CA LYS A 279 -19.14 16.62 -25.17
C LYS A 279 -17.63 16.68 -24.90
N MET A 280 -16.93 15.55 -24.99
CA MET A 280 -15.47 15.47 -24.80
C MET A 280 -14.73 16.29 -25.85
N ILE A 281 -15.12 16.21 -27.12
CA ILE A 281 -14.58 17.03 -28.21
C ILE A 281 -14.87 18.52 -27.97
N LYS A 282 -16.13 18.86 -27.65
CA LYS A 282 -16.54 20.25 -27.39
C LYS A 282 -15.75 20.88 -26.25
N GLU A 283 -15.46 20.12 -25.21
CA GLU A 283 -14.69 20.58 -24.07
C GLU A 283 -13.17 20.33 -24.21
N LYS A 284 -12.69 20.00 -25.41
CA LYS A 284 -11.28 19.80 -25.77
C LYS A 284 -10.55 18.80 -24.86
N ALA A 285 -11.26 17.77 -24.42
CA ALA A 285 -10.63 16.67 -23.68
C ALA A 285 -10.03 15.61 -24.60
N ILE A 286 -10.57 15.50 -25.81
CA ILE A 286 -10.08 14.72 -26.94
C ILE A 286 -10.29 15.56 -28.20
N GLU A 287 -9.59 15.22 -29.28
CA GLU A 287 -9.66 15.94 -30.56
C GLU A 287 -10.59 15.26 -31.56
N THR A 288 -10.68 13.93 -31.52
CA THR A 288 -11.39 13.15 -32.55
C THR A 288 -12.30 12.09 -31.94
N LYS A 289 -13.24 11.58 -32.77
CA LYS A 289 -14.05 10.41 -32.42
C LYS A 289 -13.21 9.13 -32.38
N GLU A 290 -12.17 9.03 -33.19
CA GLU A 290 -11.23 7.91 -33.15
C GLU A 290 -10.47 7.84 -31.82
N GLU A 291 -10.08 8.98 -31.25
CA GLU A 291 -9.48 9.05 -29.91
C GLU A 291 -10.47 8.60 -28.83
N PHE A 292 -11.76 8.90 -28.99
CA PHE A 292 -12.81 8.40 -28.10
C PHE A 292 -12.97 6.88 -28.18
N GLU A 293 -12.96 6.32 -29.38
CA GLU A 293 -13.08 4.86 -29.62
C GLU A 293 -11.88 4.09 -29.07
N ASN A 294 -10.71 4.73 -29.01
CA ASN A 294 -9.49 4.18 -28.42
C ASN A 294 -9.28 4.59 -26.95
N LEU A 295 -10.26 5.26 -26.33
CA LEU A 295 -10.09 5.76 -24.97
C LEU A 295 -10.05 4.59 -23.98
N GLU A 296 -8.90 4.43 -23.33
CA GLU A 296 -8.70 3.35 -22.38
C GLU A 296 -9.52 3.53 -21.09
N CYS A 297 -9.86 2.41 -20.46
CA CYS A 297 -10.40 2.44 -19.10
C CYS A 297 -9.33 2.95 -18.12
N VAL A 298 -9.77 3.58 -17.03
CA VAL A 298 -8.86 4.03 -15.96
C VAL A 298 -8.96 3.09 -14.77
N SER A 299 -7.82 2.77 -14.14
CA SER A 299 -7.84 2.02 -12.88
C SER A 299 -8.25 2.92 -11.71
N TRP A 300 -8.86 2.34 -10.68
CA TRP A 300 -9.30 3.11 -9.52
C TRP A 300 -8.15 3.81 -8.81
N LEU A 301 -7.02 3.11 -8.70
CA LEU A 301 -5.83 3.62 -8.03
C LEU A 301 -5.20 4.77 -8.82
N GLU A 302 -5.11 4.65 -10.15
CA GLU A 302 -4.65 5.73 -11.03
C GLU A 302 -5.53 6.97 -10.85
N TYR A 303 -6.84 6.82 -11.00
CA TYR A 303 -7.79 7.93 -10.90
C TYR A 303 -7.69 8.62 -9.53
N ARG A 304 -7.66 7.83 -8.45
CA ARG A 304 -7.55 8.35 -7.08
C ARG A 304 -6.23 9.10 -6.87
N ILE A 305 -5.10 8.55 -7.32
CA ILE A 305 -3.79 9.23 -7.24
C ILE A 305 -3.81 10.55 -8.01
N ARG A 306 -4.27 10.56 -9.27
CA ARG A 306 -4.39 11.80 -10.07
C ARG A 306 -5.29 12.83 -9.37
N LYS A 307 -6.44 12.40 -8.84
CA LYS A 307 -7.37 13.27 -8.11
C LYS A 307 -6.73 13.87 -6.86
N ILE A 308 -6.16 13.06 -5.97
CA ILE A 308 -5.58 13.57 -4.73
C ILE A 308 -4.35 14.42 -5.00
N THR A 309 -3.58 14.17 -6.06
CA THR A 309 -2.37 14.94 -6.37
C THR A 309 -2.65 16.18 -7.22
N LYS A 310 -3.90 16.39 -7.68
CA LYS A 310 -4.31 17.50 -8.56
C LYS A 310 -3.75 17.37 -10.00
N ASN A 311 -3.54 16.13 -10.48
CA ASN A 311 -3.01 15.81 -11.80
C ASN A 311 -4.02 15.02 -12.66
N LEU A 312 -5.29 15.41 -12.58
CA LEU A 312 -6.33 14.87 -13.46
C LEU A 312 -6.06 15.32 -14.90
N ARG A 313 -6.10 14.37 -15.84
CA ARG A 313 -6.08 14.61 -17.28
C ARG A 313 -7.38 15.29 -17.71
N PRO A 314 -7.41 15.97 -18.87
CA PRO A 314 -8.64 16.50 -19.43
C PRO A 314 -9.76 15.47 -19.58
N THR A 315 -9.42 14.21 -19.86
CA THR A 315 -10.35 13.08 -19.98
C THR A 315 -10.89 12.60 -18.64
N ASP A 316 -10.11 12.70 -17.56
CA ASP A 316 -10.50 12.18 -16.24
C ASP A 316 -11.76 12.87 -15.67
N LYS A 317 -12.10 14.09 -16.13
CA LYS A 317 -13.33 14.80 -15.71
C LYS A 317 -14.64 14.11 -16.13
N PHE A 318 -14.57 13.14 -17.04
CA PHE A 318 -15.72 12.36 -17.51
C PHE A 318 -15.90 11.03 -16.77
N TYR A 319 -15.01 10.73 -15.84
CA TYR A 319 -15.14 9.60 -14.93
C TYR A 319 -15.74 10.10 -13.62
N HIS A 320 -16.71 9.37 -13.06
CA HIS A 320 -17.10 9.58 -11.67
C HIS A 320 -16.09 8.96 -10.71
N ASP A 321 -16.22 9.30 -9.42
CA ASP A 321 -15.50 8.57 -8.40
C ASP A 321 -15.88 7.10 -8.43
N PRO A 322 -14.90 6.18 -8.32
CA PRO A 322 -15.20 4.75 -8.25
C PRO A 322 -16.07 4.46 -7.03
N THR A 323 -17.18 3.77 -7.27
CA THR A 323 -18.09 3.22 -6.26
C THR A 323 -18.11 1.70 -6.36
N ASN A 324 -18.67 1.03 -5.35
CA ASN A 324 -18.86 -0.42 -5.38
C ASN A 324 -19.82 -0.85 -6.50
N GLU A 325 -20.71 0.04 -6.97
CA GLU A 325 -21.65 -0.23 -8.06
C GLU A 325 -20.94 -0.38 -9.42
N ASP A 326 -19.75 0.20 -9.52
CA ASP A 326 -18.92 0.17 -10.73
C ASP A 326 -18.04 -1.08 -10.79
N ALA A 327 -18.01 -1.87 -9.71
CA ALA A 327 -17.22 -3.09 -9.63
C ALA A 327 -17.77 -4.14 -10.62
N PRO A 328 -16.92 -4.82 -11.41
CA PRO A 328 -17.35 -5.84 -12.36
C PRO A 328 -18.11 -6.95 -11.64
N GLY A 329 -19.41 -7.12 -11.91
CA GLY A 329 -20.24 -8.14 -11.25
C GLY A 329 -20.98 -7.66 -10.00
N TYR A 330 -20.98 -6.35 -9.72
CA TYR A 330 -21.96 -5.75 -8.84
C TYR A 330 -23.38 -6.11 -9.30
N ASP A 331 -24.16 -6.66 -8.38
CA ASP A 331 -25.58 -6.96 -8.57
C ASP A 331 -26.38 -6.23 -7.49
N PRO A 332 -27.24 -5.25 -7.86
CA PRO A 332 -28.04 -4.49 -6.91
C PRO A 332 -29.04 -5.36 -6.14
N GLU A 333 -29.40 -6.56 -6.65
CA GLU A 333 -30.23 -7.52 -5.93
C GLU A 333 -29.44 -8.29 -4.85
N LEU A 334 -28.11 -8.25 -4.92
CA LEU A 334 -27.17 -8.86 -3.96
C LEU A 334 -26.52 -7.83 -3.02
N ASP A 335 -27.03 -6.59 -2.97
CA ASP A 335 -26.56 -5.58 -1.99
C ASP A 335 -27.09 -5.90 -0.59
N PHE A 336 -26.50 -6.94 -0.03
CA PHE A 336 -26.85 -7.53 1.23
C PHE A 336 -26.32 -6.68 2.39
N SER A 337 -27.13 -6.52 3.44
CA SER A 337 -26.60 -6.12 4.75
C SER A 337 -25.47 -7.06 5.18
N ASP A 338 -24.53 -6.61 6.01
CA ASP A 338 -23.42 -7.46 6.48
C ASP A 338 -23.91 -8.76 7.12
N GLU A 339 -25.07 -8.71 7.80
CA GLU A 339 -25.77 -9.88 8.35
C GLU A 339 -26.24 -10.84 7.25
N THR A 340 -26.82 -10.32 6.16
CA THR A 340 -27.32 -11.11 5.03
C THR A 340 -26.15 -11.69 4.22
N ARG A 341 -25.05 -10.95 4.06
CA ARG A 341 -23.81 -11.47 3.45
C ARG A 341 -23.29 -12.67 4.25
N LYS A 342 -23.20 -12.53 5.57
CA LYS A 342 -22.78 -13.62 6.44
C LYS A 342 -23.67 -14.84 6.31
N GLN A 343 -24.99 -14.67 6.33
CA GLN A 343 -25.94 -15.77 6.19
C GLN A 343 -25.80 -16.50 4.84
N LEU A 344 -25.55 -15.77 3.75
CA LEU A 344 -25.36 -16.37 2.42
C LEU A 344 -24.02 -17.09 2.30
N MET A 345 -22.98 -16.57 2.94
CA MET A 345 -21.69 -17.25 3.05
C MET A 345 -21.84 -18.56 3.83
N ASP A 346 -22.48 -18.52 5.01
CA ASP A 346 -22.74 -19.71 5.84
C ASP A 346 -23.60 -20.74 5.07
N GLN A 347 -24.58 -20.29 4.27
CA GLN A 347 -25.42 -21.16 3.44
C GLN A 347 -24.65 -21.81 2.29
N GLU A 348 -23.81 -21.06 1.59
CA GLU A 348 -23.01 -21.59 0.48
C GLU A 348 -21.89 -22.51 0.99
N GLU A 349 -21.27 -22.20 2.14
CA GLU A 349 -20.32 -23.08 2.84
C GLU A 349 -20.98 -24.42 3.18
N LYS A 350 -22.17 -24.39 3.80
CA LYS A 350 -22.92 -25.61 4.10
C LYS A 350 -23.25 -26.42 2.85
N ARG A 351 -23.69 -25.75 1.77
CA ARG A 351 -23.98 -26.41 0.49
C ARG A 351 -22.75 -27.06 -0.13
N LEU A 352 -21.59 -26.42 0.01
CA LEU A 352 -20.30 -26.92 -0.47
C LEU A 352 -19.85 -28.15 0.30
N ILE A 353 -19.92 -28.11 1.63
CA ILE A 353 -19.67 -29.28 2.49
C ILE A 353 -20.56 -30.43 2.02
N ASP A 354 -21.86 -30.21 1.88
CA ASP A 354 -22.81 -31.25 1.46
C ASP A 354 -22.45 -31.84 0.09
N GLN A 355 -22.00 -31.03 -0.88
CA GLN A 355 -21.60 -31.52 -2.21
C GLN A 355 -20.30 -32.34 -2.19
N LEU A 356 -19.32 -31.94 -1.37
CA LEU A 356 -18.08 -32.71 -1.20
C LEU A 356 -18.34 -34.04 -0.52
N MET A 357 -19.22 -34.05 0.47
CA MET A 357 -19.68 -35.26 1.14
C MET A 357 -20.37 -36.20 0.14
N VAL A 358 -21.25 -35.69 -0.73
CA VAL A 358 -21.92 -36.52 -1.77
C VAL A 358 -20.94 -37.11 -2.80
N SER A 359 -19.81 -36.44 -3.07
CA SER A 359 -18.81 -36.93 -4.02
C SER A 359 -17.85 -38.00 -3.46
N ARG A 360 -17.93 -38.29 -2.16
CA ARG A 360 -17.08 -39.27 -1.48
C ARG A 360 -17.89 -40.53 -1.15
N GLU A 361 -17.36 -41.69 -1.50
CA GLU A 361 -17.85 -42.95 -0.95
C GLU A 361 -17.28 -43.13 0.45
N PHE A 362 -18.14 -43.22 1.46
CA PHE A 362 -17.73 -43.49 2.84
C PHE A 362 -18.03 -44.94 3.20
N SER A 363 -17.10 -45.58 3.91
CA SER A 363 -17.25 -46.97 4.33
C SER A 363 -18.11 -47.13 5.59
N SER A 364 -18.37 -46.03 6.31
CA SER A 364 -19.19 -46.00 7.53
C SER A 364 -19.71 -44.58 7.85
N GLU A 365 -20.77 -44.50 8.65
CA GLU A 365 -21.32 -43.21 9.15
C GLU A 365 -20.31 -42.42 10.01
N ASP A 366 -19.43 -43.11 10.74
CA ASP A 366 -18.41 -42.47 11.56
C ASP A 366 -17.32 -41.81 10.69
N GLU A 367 -16.98 -42.41 9.55
CA GLU A 367 -16.03 -41.84 8.58
C GLU A 367 -16.64 -40.63 7.86
N GLU A 368 -17.93 -40.69 7.51
CA GLU A 368 -18.67 -39.56 6.97
C GLU A 368 -18.68 -38.39 7.96
N LYS A 369 -18.99 -38.66 9.24
CA LYS A 369 -19.06 -37.64 10.28
C LYS A 369 -17.69 -37.00 10.57
N ASP A 370 -16.63 -37.79 10.62
CA ASP A 370 -15.25 -37.29 10.80
C ASP A 370 -14.79 -36.46 9.59
N ALA A 371 -15.07 -36.90 8.36
CA ALA A 371 -14.77 -36.14 7.15
C ALA A 371 -15.51 -34.80 7.09
N ARG A 372 -16.80 -34.78 7.50
CA ARG A 372 -17.59 -33.55 7.59
C ARG A 372 -17.03 -32.60 8.63
N ALA A 373 -16.70 -33.10 9.82
CA ALA A 373 -16.11 -32.29 10.89
C ALA A 373 -14.76 -31.69 10.48
N LYS A 374 -13.92 -32.45 9.75
CA LYS A 374 -12.65 -31.94 9.20
C LYS A 374 -12.85 -30.89 8.11
N LEU A 375 -13.88 -31.02 7.27
CA LEU A 375 -14.22 -30.01 6.28
C LEU A 375 -14.75 -28.74 6.97
N GLU A 376 -15.67 -28.87 7.93
CA GLU A 376 -16.17 -27.76 8.75
C GLU A 376 -15.03 -27.07 9.52
N GLU A 377 -14.09 -27.82 10.09
CA GLU A 377 -12.90 -27.27 10.75
C GLU A 377 -11.97 -26.57 9.76
N TYR A 378 -11.75 -27.15 8.57
CA TYR A 378 -10.97 -26.52 7.50
C TYR A 378 -11.58 -25.20 7.05
N PHE A 379 -12.88 -25.18 6.74
CA PHE A 379 -13.59 -23.95 6.35
C PHE A 379 -13.63 -22.94 7.49
N SER A 380 -13.94 -23.36 8.72
CA SER A 380 -13.87 -22.51 9.91
C SER A 380 -12.46 -21.96 10.14
N THR A 381 -11.39 -22.69 9.83
CA THR A 381 -10.01 -22.22 9.95
C THR A 381 -9.65 -21.23 8.85
N CYS A 382 -10.07 -21.47 7.61
CA CYS A 382 -9.91 -20.54 6.49
C CYS A 382 -10.68 -19.23 6.73
N ASP A 383 -11.90 -19.33 7.25
CA ASP A 383 -12.72 -18.19 7.64
C ASP A 383 -12.16 -17.50 8.88
N GLN A 384 -11.68 -18.22 9.89
CA GLN A 384 -11.01 -17.63 11.03
C GLN A 384 -9.68 -16.97 10.65
N LEU A 385 -8.96 -17.43 9.64
CA LEU A 385 -7.76 -16.75 9.15
C LEU A 385 -8.12 -15.46 8.41
N SER A 386 -9.11 -15.51 7.52
CA SER A 386 -9.64 -14.34 6.80
C SER A 386 -10.28 -13.32 7.76
N GLN A 387 -11.02 -13.80 8.76
CA GLN A 387 -11.62 -13.03 9.83
C GLN A 387 -10.59 -12.58 10.86
N LYS A 388 -9.55 -13.34 11.24
CA LYS A 388 -8.49 -12.85 12.14
C LYS A 388 -7.70 -11.73 11.47
N VAL A 389 -7.47 -11.78 10.15
CA VAL A 389 -6.90 -10.67 9.38
C VAL A 389 -7.85 -9.45 9.38
N ARG A 390 -9.17 -9.65 9.26
CA ARG A 390 -10.20 -8.59 9.35
C ARG A 390 -10.39 -8.02 10.75
N PHE A 391 -10.49 -8.87 11.77
CA PHE A 391 -10.73 -8.53 13.17
C PHE A 391 -9.46 -7.94 13.79
N ALA A 392 -8.27 -8.38 13.40
CA ALA A 392 -7.01 -7.70 13.73
C ALA A 392 -6.82 -6.40 12.96
N SER A 393 -7.62 -6.08 11.94
CA SER A 393 -7.67 -4.76 11.29
C SER A 393 -8.72 -3.86 11.98
N ILE A 394 -9.93 -4.38 12.23
CA ILE A 394 -11.06 -3.70 12.86
C ILE A 394 -10.83 -3.41 14.34
N LEU A 395 -10.37 -4.37 15.15
CA LEU A 395 -10.00 -4.11 16.56
C LEU A 395 -8.84 -3.11 16.66
N ARG A 396 -7.98 -3.06 15.66
CA ARG A 396 -6.81 -2.18 15.60
C ARG A 396 -7.20 -0.74 15.26
N ASP A 397 -8.35 -0.54 14.64
CA ASP A 397 -8.94 0.78 14.38
C ASP A 397 -9.92 1.20 15.49
N THR A 398 -10.52 0.21 16.17
CA THR A 398 -11.47 0.43 17.27
C THR A 398 -10.78 0.64 18.63
N PHE A 399 -9.58 0.06 18.83
CA PHE A 399 -8.84 0.07 20.10
C PHE A 399 -7.39 0.57 19.98
N ALA A 400 -7.09 1.50 19.07
CA ALA A 400 -5.83 2.24 19.15
C ALA A 400 -5.71 2.91 20.54
N PRO A 401 -4.65 2.64 21.34
CA PRO A 401 -4.45 3.27 22.63
C PRO A 401 -4.00 4.73 22.40
N GLY A 402 -4.98 5.62 22.23
CA GLY A 402 -4.73 7.05 22.03
C GLY A 402 -5.96 7.94 22.13
N THR A 403 -7.18 7.40 21.98
CA THR A 403 -8.42 8.22 21.97
C THR A 403 -9.20 8.24 23.28
N LYS A 404 -8.81 7.49 24.31
CA LYS A 404 -9.48 7.55 25.63
C LYS A 404 -9.14 8.78 26.47
N ARG A 405 -8.20 9.65 26.05
CA ARG A 405 -7.89 10.89 26.80
C ARG A 405 -8.67 12.13 26.37
N ARG A 406 -9.35 12.13 25.20
CA ARG A 406 -10.13 13.30 24.74
C ARG A 406 -11.65 13.23 24.99
N ALA A 407 -12.21 12.05 25.26
CA ALA A 407 -13.62 11.95 25.64
C ALA A 407 -13.88 12.29 27.12
N ALA A 408 -12.88 12.13 28.00
CA ALA A 408 -13.01 12.48 29.42
C ALA A 408 -12.79 13.99 29.70
N GLU A 409 -12.10 14.72 28.82
CA GLU A 409 -11.87 16.17 28.97
C GLU A 409 -12.97 17.04 28.31
N GLN A 410 -13.75 16.49 27.37
CA GLN A 410 -14.92 17.17 26.83
C GLN A 410 -16.20 17.00 27.67
N MET A 411 -16.25 16.04 28.61
CA MET A 411 -17.35 15.94 29.58
C MET A 411 -17.08 16.67 30.91
N SER A 412 -15.85 17.13 31.19
CA SER A 412 -15.56 17.98 32.38
C SER A 412 -15.63 19.48 32.09
N SER A 413 -15.66 19.89 30.81
CA SER A 413 -15.72 21.30 30.39
C SER A 413 -17.14 21.82 30.11
N SER A 414 -18.16 20.96 30.06
CA SER A 414 -19.57 21.38 29.88
C SER A 414 -20.33 21.69 31.18
N ASN A 415 -19.70 21.65 32.35
CA ASN A 415 -20.37 21.93 33.65
C ASN A 415 -19.91 23.20 34.37
N LYS A 416 -19.29 24.16 33.65
CA LYS A 416 -18.89 25.47 34.21
C LYS A 416 -19.52 26.71 33.54
N HIS A 417 -20.50 26.55 32.65
CA HIS A 417 -21.21 27.67 32.02
C HIS A 417 -22.75 27.63 32.14
N ALA A 418 -23.27 27.00 33.19
CA ALA A 418 -24.68 27.09 33.56
C ALA A 418 -24.84 27.51 35.04
N LYS A 419 -24.32 28.70 35.40
CA LYS A 419 -24.66 29.45 36.63
C LYS A 419 -23.98 30.83 36.61
N ARG A 420 -24.42 31.72 35.72
CA ARG A 420 -24.21 33.17 35.81
C ARG A 420 -25.07 33.90 34.77
N SER A 421 -26.38 33.84 34.97
CA SER A 421 -27.34 34.71 34.27
C SER A 421 -28.59 34.93 35.13
N GLU A 422 -28.39 35.26 36.40
CA GLU A 422 -29.39 35.90 37.25
C GLU A 422 -28.62 36.89 38.12
N ASP A 423 -28.54 38.14 37.67
CA ASP A 423 -28.35 39.37 38.48
C ASP A 423 -27.80 40.50 37.60
N VAL A 424 -28.65 41.11 36.76
CA VAL A 424 -28.63 42.56 36.48
C VAL A 424 -30.02 42.97 35.99
N SER A 425 -30.96 43.16 36.91
CA SER A 425 -32.15 43.99 36.66
C SER A 425 -32.55 44.72 37.95
N SER A 426 -31.81 45.76 38.30
CA SER A 426 -32.37 46.93 38.96
C SER A 426 -31.41 48.11 38.83
N LYS A 427 -31.85 49.16 38.12
CA LYS A 427 -31.55 50.60 38.29
C LYS A 427 -31.71 51.35 36.96
N ARG A 428 -32.96 51.75 36.72
CA ARG A 428 -33.46 52.96 36.03
C ARG A 428 -34.96 52.89 36.34
N THR A 429 -35.44 53.48 37.43
CA THR A 429 -35.71 54.92 37.64
C THR A 429 -35.92 55.15 39.13
#